data_AF-A0AA40KM04-F1
#
_entry.id   AF-A0AA40KM04-F1
#
_cell.length_a   1.000
_cell.length_b   1.000
_cell.length_c   1.000
_cell.angle_alpha   90.00
_cell.angle_beta   90.00
_cell.angle_gamma   90.00
#
_symmetry.space_group_name_H-M   'P 1'
#
loop_
_entity.id
_entity.type
_entity.pdbx_description
1 polymer ?
#
loop_
_entity_poly.entity_id
_entity_poly.type
_entity_poly.pdbx_seq_one_letter_code
_entity_poly.pdbx_strand_id
1 'polypeptide(L)'
;MKIIDCKFALNIDDADSFSVLKTAIVFTEHLRNTKIDKEIEPMYSPFEKEFILLRDDNIENNTSRKEILMNAAVTEEEYFVAPLQTITKAS
;
A
#
# COMPACT_ATOMS: atom_id res chain seq x y z
N MET A 1 7.29 7.04 15.57
CA MET A 1 7.54 7.04 14.12
C MET A 1 8.16 5.76 13.62
N LYS A 2 9.26 5.25 14.21
CA LYS A 2 9.94 4.01 13.78
C LYS A 2 9.03 2.85 13.35
N ILE A 3 7.91 2.60 14.05
CA ILE A 3 6.96 1.54 13.69
C ILE A 3 6.22 1.84 12.37
N ILE A 4 5.88 3.10 12.10
CA ILE A 4 5.25 3.57 10.85
C ILE A 4 6.30 3.53 9.73
N ASP A 5 7.48 4.11 9.96
CA ASP A 5 8.55 4.21 8.96
C ASP A 5 8.95 2.82 8.43
N CYS A 6 9.18 1.87 9.35
CA CYS A 6 9.54 0.50 9.00
C CYS A 6 8.40 -0.30 8.34
N LYS A 7 7.13 0.01 8.61
CA LYS A 7 5.98 -0.69 8.01
C LYS A 7 5.67 -0.21 6.60
N PHE A 8 5.95 1.06 6.31
CA PHE A 8 5.60 1.68 5.03
C PHE A 8 6.82 1.91 4.11
N ALA A 9 8.00 1.38 4.47
CA ALA A 9 9.25 1.57 3.74
C ALA A 9 9.57 3.06 3.48
N LEU A 10 9.27 3.91 4.47
CA LEU A 10 9.54 5.33 4.43
C LEU A 10 10.78 5.64 5.26
N ASN A 11 11.54 6.65 4.85
CA ASN A 11 12.58 7.25 5.68
C ASN A 11 12.13 8.65 6.07
N ILE A 12 11.50 8.77 7.26
CA ILE A 12 11.02 10.04 7.80
C ILE A 12 11.92 10.42 8.97
N ASP A 13 12.76 11.43 8.78
CA ASP A 13 13.65 12.00 9.80
C ASP A 13 13.32 13.45 10.16
N ASP A 14 12.27 14.00 9.55
CA ASP A 14 11.86 15.39 9.69
C ASP A 14 10.88 15.63 10.86
N ALA A 15 11.15 16.69 11.63
CA ALA A 15 10.36 17.08 12.80
C ALA A 15 9.00 17.70 12.44
N ASP A 16 8.89 18.37 11.29
CA ASP A 16 7.64 18.98 10.84
C ASP A 16 6.63 17.90 10.45
N SER A 17 7.10 16.83 9.80
CA SER A 17 6.32 15.63 9.48
C SER A 17 5.67 15.00 10.73
N PHE A 18 6.34 15.05 11.88
CA PHE A 18 5.77 14.60 13.16
C PHE A 18 4.65 15.51 13.66
N SER A 19 4.84 16.83 13.56
CA SER A 19 3.83 17.81 13.97
C SER A 19 2.55 17.68 13.14
N VAL A 20 2.69 17.51 11.83
CA VAL A 20 1.55 17.32 10.91
C VAL A 20 0.79 16.04 11.25
N LEU A 21 1.48 14.91 11.43
CA LEU A 21 0.83 13.64 11.79
C LEU A 21 0.11 13.75 13.13
N LYS A 22 0.73 14.37 14.13
CA LYS A 22 0.11 14.57 15.45
C LYS A 22 -1.15 15.41 15.35
N THR A 23 -1.12 16.47 14.56
CA THR A 23 -2.29 17.33 14.32
C THR A 23 -3.41 16.58 13.62
N ALA A 24 -3.08 15.76 12.60
CA ALA A 24 -4.06 14.93 11.91
C ALA A 24 -4.71 13.90 12.84
N ILE A 25 -3.95 13.26 13.73
CA ILE A 25 -4.49 12.33 14.73
C ILE A 25 -5.49 13.06 15.65
N VAL A 26 -5.08 14.20 16.22
CA VAL A 26 -5.96 15.01 17.09
C VAL A 26 -7.24 15.41 16.35
N PHE A 27 -7.13 15.82 15.09
CA PHE A 27 -8.28 16.14 14.26
C PHE A 27 -9.26 14.96 14.12
N THR A 28 -8.75 13.72 13.96
CA THR A 28 -9.59 12.52 13.83
C THR A 28 -10.26 12.05 15.12
N GLU A 29 -9.89 12.58 16.29
CA GLU A 29 -10.46 12.15 17.57
C GLU A 29 -11.97 12.40 17.68
N HIS A 30 -12.51 13.38 16.95
CA HIS A 30 -13.97 13.58 16.86
C HIS A 30 -14.68 12.39 16.20
N LEU A 31 -14.09 11.79 15.17
CA LEU A 31 -14.63 10.61 14.50
C LEU A 31 -14.59 9.38 15.43
N ARG A 32 -13.49 9.22 16.19
CA ARG A 32 -13.34 8.11 17.16
C ARG A 32 -14.43 8.11 18.23
N ASN A 33 -14.86 9.28 18.66
CA ASN A 33 -15.84 9.45 19.74
C ASN A 33 -17.28 9.56 19.23
N THR A 34 -17.49 9.55 17.91
CA THR A 34 -18.83 9.56 17.32
C THR A 34 -19.50 8.22 17.61
N LYS A 35 -20.70 8.26 18.20
CA LYS A 35 -21.49 7.06 18.45
C LYS A 35 -22.00 6.49 17.13
N ILE A 36 -21.65 5.24 16.84
CA ILE A 36 -22.19 4.45 15.74
C ILE A 36 -23.06 3.37 16.37
N ASP A 37 -24.28 3.20 15.86
CA ASP A 37 -25.16 2.12 16.28
C ASP A 37 -24.52 0.77 15.94
N LYS A 38 -24.72 -0.24 16.80
CA LYS A 38 -24.22 -1.60 16.57
C LYS A 38 -24.86 -2.28 15.35
N GLU A 39 -26.02 -1.80 14.92
CA GLU A 39 -26.73 -2.31 13.74
C GLU A 39 -26.20 -1.73 12.42
N ILE A 40 -25.34 -0.71 12.46
CA ILE A 40 -24.77 -0.11 11.26
C ILE A 40 -23.57 -0.93 10.80
N GLU A 41 -23.65 -1.48 9.58
CA GLU A 41 -22.54 -2.13 8.92
C GLU A 41 -21.61 -1.10 8.24
N PRO A 42 -20.28 -1.30 8.26
CA PRO A 42 -19.36 -0.44 7.53
C PRO A 42 -19.60 -0.50 6.02
N MET A 43 -19.60 0.66 5.36
CA MET A 43 -19.65 0.71 3.90
C MET A 43 -18.28 0.34 3.32
N TYR A 44 -18.22 -0.80 2.61
CA TYR A 44 -16.97 -1.28 1.98
C TYR A 44 -16.83 -0.84 0.52
N SER A 45 -17.94 -0.68 -0.18
CA SER A 45 -18.02 -0.20 -1.55
C SER A 45 -19.24 0.70 -1.68
N PRO A 46 -19.21 1.79 -2.47
CA PRO A 46 -20.42 2.52 -2.80
C PRO A 46 -21.47 1.67 -3.55
N PHE A 47 -21.04 0.54 -4.13
CA PHE A 47 -21.84 -0.36 -4.95
C PHE A 47 -22.03 -1.73 -4.26
N GLU A 48 -22.60 -1.73 -3.05
CA GLU A 48 -22.77 -2.93 -2.20
C GLU A 48 -23.67 -4.03 -2.81
N LYS A 49 -24.39 -3.71 -3.89
CA LYS A 49 -25.31 -4.64 -4.57
C LYS A 49 -24.73 -5.28 -5.83
N GLU A 50 -23.48 -4.98 -6.17
CA GLU A 50 -22.83 -5.61 -7.31
C GLU A 50 -22.33 -7.00 -6.92
N PHE A 51 -22.61 -7.98 -7.78
CA PHE A 51 -22.10 -9.33 -7.65
C PHE A 51 -20.57 -9.32 -7.72
N ILE A 52 -19.92 -10.28 -7.06
CA ILE A 52 -18.48 -10.49 -7.21
C ILE A 52 -18.18 -10.68 -8.69
N LEU A 53 -17.47 -9.72 -9.29
CA LEU A 53 -17.04 -9.80 -10.67
C LEU A 53 -16.01 -10.92 -10.79
N LEU A 54 -16.36 -11.97 -11.53
CA LEU A 54 -15.43 -13.04 -11.86
C LEU A 54 -14.73 -12.71 -13.17
N ARG A 55 -13.45 -13.03 -13.24
CA ARG A 55 -12.69 -13.01 -14.49
C ARG A 55 -12.88 -14.34 -15.21
N ASP A 56 -13.12 -14.30 -16.51
CA ASP A 56 -13.13 -15.51 -17.34
C ASP A 56 -11.76 -16.20 -17.32
N ASP A 57 -11.75 -17.53 -17.35
CA ASP A 57 -10.52 -18.33 -17.39
C ASP A 57 -9.96 -18.44 -18.81
N ASN A 58 -9.58 -17.29 -19.37
CA ASN A 58 -9.02 -17.18 -20.70
C ASN A 58 -7.54 -16.77 -20.63
N ILE A 59 -6.76 -17.24 -21.61
CA ILE A 59 -5.36 -16.86 -21.80
C ILE A 59 -5.30 -15.57 -22.63
N GLU A 60 -4.63 -14.55 -22.11
CA GLU A 60 -4.33 -13.31 -22.82
C GLU A 60 -2.82 -13.19 -23.05
N ASN A 61 -2.40 -13.03 -24.31
CA ASN A 61 -0.99 -12.83 -24.69
C ASN A 61 -0.81 -11.41 -25.25
N ASN A 62 -1.07 -10.40 -24.42
CA ASN A 62 -1.17 -9.00 -24.84
C ASN A 62 0.10 -8.15 -24.61
N THR A 63 1.13 -8.70 -23.95
CA THR A 63 2.32 -7.91 -23.61
C THR A 63 3.61 -8.64 -23.99
N SER A 64 4.49 -7.96 -24.71
CA SER A 64 5.83 -8.46 -25.02
C SER A 64 6.79 -8.28 -23.83
N ARG A 65 7.81 -9.14 -23.73
CA ARG A 65 8.87 -8.98 -22.74
C ARG A 65 9.54 -7.60 -22.78
N LYS A 66 9.70 -7.06 -23.98
CA LYS A 66 10.27 -5.72 -24.19
C LYS A 66 9.41 -4.63 -23.52
N GLU A 67 8.09 -4.71 -23.65
CA GLU A 67 7.16 -3.76 -23.02
C GLU A 67 7.17 -3.89 -21.49
N ILE A 68 7.27 -5.12 -20.96
CA ILE A 68 7.34 -5.38 -19.51
C ILE A 68 8.58 -4.71 -18.89
N LEU A 69 9.73 -4.80 -19.56
CA LEU A 69 11.01 -4.33 -19.02
C LEU A 69 11.30 -2.85 -19.30
N MET A 70 10.46 -2.17 -20.09
CA MET A 70 10.73 -0.81 -20.58
C MET A 70 10.93 0.23 -19.46
N ASN A 71 10.26 0.05 -18.31
CA ASN A 71 10.33 0.97 -17.17
C ASN A 71 11.25 0.49 -16.03
N ALA A 72 11.97 -0.62 -16.22
CA ALA A 72 12.88 -1.13 -15.22
C ALA A 72 14.05 -0.16 -15.01
N ALA A 73 14.38 0.15 -13.74
CA ALA A 73 15.52 1.01 -13.42
C ALA A 73 16.86 0.37 -13.83
N VAL A 74 16.99 -0.94 -13.63
CA VAL A 74 18.14 -1.74 -14.02
C VAL A 74 17.65 -3.10 -14.50
N THR A 75 18.26 -3.61 -15.57
CA THR A 75 17.99 -4.95 -16.10
C THR A 75 19.29 -5.67 -16.40
N GLU A 76 19.32 -6.98 -16.14
CA GLU A 76 20.43 -7.88 -16.48
C GLU A 76 19.83 -9.18 -17.03
N GLU A 77 20.30 -9.63 -18.20
CA GLU A 77 19.86 -10.88 -18.84
C GLU A 77 18.32 -11.05 -18.93
N GLU A 78 17.62 -9.95 -19.22
CA GLU A 78 16.15 -9.90 -19.27
C GLU A 78 15.42 -10.07 -17.92
N TYR A 79 16.11 -9.81 -16.81
CA TYR A 79 15.55 -9.77 -15.45
C TYR A 79 15.56 -8.37 -14.87
N PHE A 80 14.61 -8.09 -13.97
CA PHE A 80 14.66 -6.92 -13.10
C PHE A 80 15.77 -7.11 -12.06
N VAL A 81 16.63 -6.10 -11.91
CA VAL A 81 17.67 -6.10 -10.88
C VAL A 81 17.23 -5.21 -9.72
N ALA A 82 17.29 -5.76 -8.51
CA ALA A 82 17.07 -5.02 -7.27
C ALA A 82 18.29 -5.17 -6.35
N PRO A 83 18.62 -4.16 -5.52
CA PRO A 83 19.70 -4.29 -4.56
C PRO A 83 19.47 -5.47 -3.61
N LEU A 84 20.45 -6.35 -3.48
CA LEU A 84 20.45 -7.40 -2.48
C LEU A 84 20.70 -6.77 -1.10
N GLN A 85 19.64 -6.54 -0.33
CA GLN A 85 19.79 -6.20 1.08
C GLN A 85 20.14 -7.48 1.84
N THR A 86 21.35 -7.57 2.38
CA THR A 86 21.73 -8.66 3.28
C THR A 86 20.75 -8.69 4.43
N ILE A 87 19.88 -9.70 4.48
CA ILE A 87 19.08 -10.00 5.66
C ILE A 87 20.05 -10.58 6.69
N THR A 88 20.79 -9.73 7.40
CA THR A 88 21.49 -10.13 8.61
C THR A 88 20.41 -10.50 9.63
N LYS A 89 20.08 -11.79 9.70
CA LYS A 89 19.38 -12.35 10.85
C LYS A 89 20.09 -11.88 12.10
N ALA A 90 19.40 -11.10 12.93
CA ALA A 90 19.79 -10.92 14.32
C ALA A 90 19.93 -12.32 14.94
N SER A 91 21.15 -12.67 15.35
CA SER A 91 21.40 -13.72 16.36
C SER A 91 21.22 -13.12 17.74
#